data_AF-A0A821EWT1-F1
#
_entry.id   AF-A0A821EWT1-F1
#
_cell.length_a   1.000
_cell.length_b   1.000
_cell.length_c   1.000
_cell.angle_alpha   90.00
_cell.angle_beta   90.00
_cell.angle_gamma   90.00
#
_symmetry.space_group_name_H-M   'P 1'
#
loop_
_entity.id
_entity.type
_entity.pdbx_description
1 polymer ?
#
loop_
_entity_poly.entity_id
_entity_poly.type
_entity_poly.pdbx_seq_one_letter_code
_entity_poly.pdbx_strand_id
1 'polypeptide(L)' 'DAPAKEKPVIKSDRQANGGEAYWNKTKYKTTTHYKEQLRKVKDQNIPVHTFYLHATAAANFQTIANAIGGRCEYLNIHCL' A
#
# COMPACT_ATOMS: atom_id res chain seq x y z
N ASP A 1 2.53 -1.73 12.87
CA ASP A 1 2.49 -1.06 11.55
C ASP A 1 1.40 0.01 11.58
N ALA A 2 1.61 1.16 10.95
CA ALA A 2 0.62 2.24 10.96
C ALA A 2 -0.48 1.96 9.93
N PRO A 3 -1.75 2.29 10.22
CA PRO A 3 -2.83 2.07 9.27
C PRO A 3 -2.66 2.98 8.03
N ALA A 4 -3.06 2.46 6.87
CA ALA A 4 -3.14 3.27 5.66
C ALA A 4 -4.13 4.42 5.87
N LYS A 5 -3.75 5.63 5.43
CA LYS A 5 -4.64 6.79 5.50
C LYS A 5 -5.77 6.67 4.48
N GLU A 6 -6.98 6.92 4.93
CA GLU A 6 -8.15 7.01 4.07
C GLU A 6 -8.13 8.29 3.23
N LYS A 7 -8.76 8.26 2.05
CA LYS A 7 -8.78 9.39 1.10
C LYS A 7 -9.20 10.75 1.70
N PRO A 8 -10.20 10.85 2.59
CA PRO A 8 -10.57 12.12 3.21
C PRO A 8 -9.43 12.73 4.03
N VAL A 9 -8.69 11.89 4.77
CA VAL A 9 -7.53 12.32 5.57
C VAL A 9 -6.42 12.80 4.65
N ILE A 10 -6.15 12.07 3.56
CA ILE A 10 -5.16 12.50 2.55
C ILE A 10 -5.53 13.89 2.01
N LYS A 11 -6.80 14.14 1.67
CA LYS A 11 -7.24 15.44 1.16
C LYS A 11 -7.06 16.53 2.22
N SER A 12 -7.40 16.26 3.48
CA SER A 12 -7.18 17.19 4.60
C SER A 12 -5.71 17.55 4.77
N ASP A 13 -4.83 16.54 4.78
CA ASP A 13 -3.38 16.72 4.90
C ASP A 13 -2.83 17.57 3.74
N ARG A 14 -3.29 17.32 2.51
CA ARG A 14 -2.90 18.11 1.34
C ARG A 14 -3.30 19.57 1.46
N GLN A 15 -4.51 19.84 1.94
CA GLN A 15 -4.97 21.21 2.17
C GLN A 15 -4.13 21.91 3.25
N ALA A 16 -3.81 21.22 4.34
CA ALA A 16 -2.97 21.76 5.41
C ALA A 16 -1.52 22.00 4.97
N ASN A 17 -1.02 21.24 3.98
CA ASN A 17 0.39 21.26 3.56
C ASN A 17 0.57 21.74 2.10
N GLY A 18 0.12 22.96 1.80
CA GLY A 18 0.39 23.63 0.52
C GLY A 18 -0.74 23.56 -0.53
N GLY A 19 -1.84 22.86 -0.23
CA GLY A 19 -3.07 22.89 -1.03
C GLY A 19 -3.01 22.08 -2.33
N GLU A 20 -4.18 21.89 -2.94
CA GLU A 20 -4.31 21.09 -4.18
C GLU A 20 -3.66 21.75 -5.40
N ALA A 21 -3.35 23.05 -5.36
CA ALA A 21 -2.65 23.75 -6.44
C ALA A 21 -1.27 23.15 -6.73
N TYR A 22 -0.55 22.70 -5.69
CA TYR A 22 0.69 21.96 -5.84
C TYR A 22 0.43 20.57 -6.44
N TRP A 23 -0.45 19.78 -5.83
CA TRP A 23 -0.71 18.39 -6.20
C TRP A 23 -1.22 18.24 -7.64
N ASN A 24 -2.04 19.19 -8.11
CA ASN A 24 -2.58 19.23 -9.47
C ASN A 24 -1.51 19.34 -10.56
N LYS A 25 -0.34 19.87 -10.23
CA LYS A 25 0.80 19.96 -11.16
C LYS A 25 1.65 18.68 -11.20
N THR A 26 1.38 17.72 -10.30
CA THR A 26 2.14 16.48 -10.19
C THR A 26 1.40 15.30 -10.82
N LYS A 27 2.14 14.22 -11.10
CA LYS A 27 1.53 12.92 -11.46
C LYS A 27 0.67 12.31 -10.35
N TYR A 28 0.74 12.85 -9.13
CA TYR A 28 0.01 12.38 -7.96
C TYR A 28 -1.26 13.21 -7.68
N LYS A 29 -1.73 14.02 -8.63
CA LYS A 29 -2.94 14.84 -8.49
C LYS A 29 -4.15 14.06 -7.98
N THR A 30 -4.37 12.85 -8.50
CA THR A 30 -5.47 11.98 -8.08
C THR A 30 -5.13 11.25 -6.78
N THR A 31 -5.92 11.45 -5.74
CA THR A 31 -5.79 10.68 -4.50
C THR A 31 -6.18 9.21 -4.73
N THR A 32 -5.50 8.31 -4.04
CA THR A 32 -5.70 6.87 -4.17
C THR A 32 -5.61 6.21 -2.81
N HIS A 33 -6.17 5.01 -2.70
CA HIS A 33 -5.95 4.13 -1.56
C HIS A 33 -5.18 2.88 -1.99
N TYR A 34 -4.48 2.21 -1.08
CA TYR A 34 -3.65 1.05 -1.44
C TYR A 34 -4.48 -0.09 -2.06
N LYS A 35 -5.71 -0.31 -1.59
CA LYS A 35 -6.64 -1.32 -2.15
C LYS A 35 -6.93 -1.09 -3.64
N GLU A 36 -7.06 0.17 -4.06
CA GLU A 36 -7.31 0.51 -5.46
C GLU A 36 -6.08 0.26 -6.33
N GLN A 37 -4.89 0.52 -5.78
CA GLN A 37 -3.63 0.23 -6.47
C GLN A 37 -3.40 -1.28 -6.58
N LEU A 38 -3.69 -2.05 -5.53
CA LEU A 38 -3.65 -3.51 -5.59
C LEU A 38 -4.57 -4.08 -6.67
N ARG A 39 -5.79 -3.54 -6.82
CA ARG A 39 -6.68 -3.97 -7.89
C ARG A 39 -6.06 -3.74 -9.27
N LYS A 40 -5.45 -2.58 -9.53
CA LYS A 40 -4.77 -2.32 -10.81
C LYS A 40 -3.62 -3.28 -11.09
N VAL A 41 -2.83 -3.60 -10.06
CA VAL A 41 -1.73 -4.57 -10.15
C VAL A 41 -2.29 -5.96 -10.51
N LYS A 42 -3.41 -6.35 -9.87
CA LYS A 42 -4.13 -7.59 -10.19
C LYS A 42 -4.64 -7.61 -11.63
N ASP A 43 -5.27 -6.54 -12.08
CA ASP A 43 -5.84 -6.42 -13.44
C ASP A 43 -4.76 -6.50 -14.53
N GLN A 44 -3.52 -6.14 -14.19
CA GLN A 44 -2.35 -6.27 -15.05
C GLN A 44 -1.68 -7.64 -14.97
N ASN A 45 -2.25 -8.60 -14.22
CA ASN A 45 -1.69 -9.92 -13.96
C ASN A 45 -0.26 -9.88 -13.38
N ILE A 46 0.05 -8.84 -12.60
CA ILE A 46 1.35 -8.72 -11.95
C ILE A 46 1.30 -9.48 -10.62
N PRO A 47 2.14 -10.52 -10.43
CA PRO A 47 2.18 -11.26 -9.17
C PRO A 47 2.78 -10.40 -8.05
N VAL A 48 2.22 -10.52 -6.85
CA VAL A 48 2.75 -9.86 -5.64
C VAL A 48 2.92 -10.91 -4.55
N HIS A 49 4.17 -11.15 -4.16
CA HIS A 49 4.50 -11.94 -2.98
C HIS A 49 4.95 -11.01 -1.85
N THR A 50 4.58 -11.34 -0.63
CA THR A 50 4.95 -10.57 0.56
C THR A 50 5.80 -11.42 1.50
N PHE A 51 6.75 -10.77 2.18
CA PHE A 51 7.67 -11.42 3.10
C PHE A 51 7.81 -10.55 4.34
N TYR A 52 7.64 -11.10 5.53
CA TYR A 52 7.66 -10.32 6.78
C TYR A 52 8.73 -10.80 7.77
N LEU A 53 9.36 -9.85 8.48
CA LEU A 53 10.33 -10.12 9.56
C LEU A 53 9.68 -10.13 10.95
N HIS A 54 8.60 -9.37 11.12
CA HIS A 54 7.90 -9.24 12.40
C HIS A 54 6.46 -9.72 12.26
N ALA A 55 5.98 -10.50 13.23
CA ALA A 55 4.63 -11.05 13.24
C ALA A 55 3.54 -9.97 13.14
N THR A 56 3.81 -8.75 13.62
CA THR A 56 2.88 -7.62 13.54
C THR A 56 2.61 -7.15 12.10
N ALA A 57 3.50 -7.43 11.14
CA ALA A 57 3.28 -7.12 9.73
C ALA A 57 2.56 -8.25 8.97
N ALA A 58 2.52 -9.46 9.53
CA ALA A 58 2.01 -10.66 8.86
C ALA A 58 0.56 -10.47 8.39
N ALA A 59 -0.32 -9.92 9.22
CA ALA A 59 -1.73 -9.73 8.86
C ALA A 59 -1.92 -8.78 7.66
N ASN A 60 -1.17 -7.67 7.62
CA ASN A 60 -1.21 -6.72 6.52
C ASN A 60 -0.68 -7.36 5.23
N PHE A 61 0.43 -8.09 5.34
CA PHE A 61 1.10 -8.71 4.20
C PHE A 61 0.32 -9.89 3.64
N GLN A 62 -0.35 -10.65 4.50
CA GLN A 62 -1.27 -11.71 4.09
C GLN A 62 -2.47 -11.12 3.35
N THR A 63 -3.02 -10.00 3.82
CA THR A 63 -4.13 -9.31 3.14
C THR A 63 -3.74 -8.90 1.72
N ILE A 64 -2.52 -8.36 1.55
CA ILE A 64 -1.99 -7.96 0.25
C ILE A 64 -1.81 -9.18 -0.67
N ALA A 65 -1.12 -10.22 -0.20
CA ALA A 65 -0.89 -11.43 -0.97
C ALA A 65 -2.20 -12.10 -1.40
N ASN A 66 -3.16 -12.25 -0.47
CA ASN A 66 -4.46 -12.87 -0.76
C ASN A 66 -5.25 -12.11 -1.82
N ALA A 67 -5.20 -10.77 -1.83
CA ALA A 67 -5.91 -9.96 -2.81
C ALA A 67 -5.45 -10.25 -4.25
N ILE A 68 -4.16 -10.57 -4.42
CA ILE A 68 -3.50 -10.80 -5.72
C ILE A 68 -3.39 -12.30 -6.06
N GLY A 69 -3.58 -13.20 -5.08
CA GLY A 69 -3.31 -14.64 -5.25
C GLY A 69 -1.82 -14.99 -5.10
N GLY A 70 -1.08 -14.17 -4.36
CA GLY A 70 0.34 -14.35 -4.10
C GLY A 70 0.66 -15.23 -2.91
N ARG A 71 1.94 -15.18 -2.49
CA ARG A 71 2.47 -15.90 -1.32
C ARG A 71 2.79 -14.89 -0.23
N CYS A 72 2.63 -15.28 1.02
CA CYS A 72 3.01 -14.49 2.18
C CYS A 72 3.80 -15.39 3.12
N GLU A 73 5.08 -15.07 3.34
CA GLU A 73 5.99 -15.95 4.09
C GLU A 73 6.77 -15.18 5.16
N TYR A 74 7.12 -15.85 6.25
CA TYR A 74 8.08 -15.32 7.20
C TYR A 74 9.48 -15.35 6.59
N LEU A 75 10.18 -14.22 6.61
CA LEU A 75 11.55 -14.14 6.15
C LEU A 75 12.50 -14.31 7.34
N ASN A 76 13.07 -15.50 7.48
CA ASN A 76 14.16 -15.70 8.43
C ASN A 76 15.47 -15.16 7.85
N ILE A 77 15.92 -14.00 8.33
CA ILE A 77 17.18 -13.37 7.90
C ILE A 77 18.39 -13.78 8.71
N HIS A 78 18.20 -14.56 9.79
CA HIS A 78 19.33 -15.18 10.47
C HIS A 78 19.75 -16.41 9.67
N CYS A 79 20.82 -16.24 8.89
CA CYS A 79 21.67 -17.38 8.53
C CYS A 79 22.37 -17.87 9.81
N LEU A 80 22.38 -19.18 10.00
CA LEU A 80 23.05 -19.90 11.09
C LEU A 80 24.45 -19.35 11.41
#